data_AF-A0A8T5I9B1-F1
#
_entry.id   AF-A0A8T5I9B1-F1
#
_cell.length_a   1.000
_cell.length_b   1.000
_cell.length_c   1.000
_cell.angle_alpha   90.00
_cell.angle_beta   90.00
_cell.angle_gamma   90.00
#
_symmetry.space_group_name_H-M   'P 1'
#
loop_
_entity.id
_entity.type
_entity.pdbx_description
1 polymer ?
#
loop_
_entity_poly.entity_id
_entity_poly.type
_entity_poly.pdbx_seq_one_letter_code
_entity_poly.pdbx_strand_id
1 'polypeptide(L)'
;MVFEHSVDEKISKKKFSSMISKFDIEDIEVTDHALFRLNEKQRKVYSGDILKKMIIEKEPIEICKQMNDNLAIIYFFENNRKIKILIRISSNKIYIVTFYILNREQEEKVGK
;
A
#
# COMPACT_ATOMS: atom_id res chain seq x y z
N MET A 1 -26.20 4.71 -4.27
CA MET A 1 -25.09 4.30 -5.15
C MET A 1 -23.80 4.61 -4.42
N VAL A 2 -22.99 3.60 -4.10
CA VAL A 2 -21.74 3.76 -3.35
C VAL A 2 -20.59 3.89 -4.36
N PHE A 3 -20.11 5.11 -4.57
CA PHE A 3 -18.98 5.42 -5.44
C PHE A 3 -17.65 5.24 -4.68
N GLU A 4 -17.38 4.07 -4.09
CA GLU A 4 -16.20 3.95 -3.21
C GLU A 4 -14.86 3.76 -3.95
N HIS A 5 -14.85 3.56 -5.27
CA HIS A 5 -13.61 3.24 -6.01
C HIS A 5 -13.27 4.20 -7.17
N SER A 6 -13.90 5.37 -7.26
CA SER A 6 -13.54 6.37 -8.26
C SER A 6 -12.14 6.93 -7.95
N VAL A 7 -11.19 6.71 -8.86
CA VAL A 7 -9.84 7.27 -8.78
C VAL A 7 -9.92 8.70 -9.30
N ASP A 8 -9.72 9.69 -8.43
CA ASP A 8 -9.95 11.10 -8.78
C ASP A 8 -8.67 11.84 -9.21
N GLU A 9 -7.50 11.51 -8.68
CA GLU A 9 -6.27 12.27 -8.98
C GLU A 9 -5.02 11.38 -9.01
N LYS A 10 -4.26 11.43 -10.10
CA LYS A 10 -2.90 10.85 -10.13
C LYS A 10 -1.94 11.77 -9.40
N ILE A 11 -1.24 11.23 -8.42
CA ILE A 11 -0.20 11.95 -7.68
C ILE A 11 1.16 11.64 -8.31
N SER A 12 1.94 12.67 -8.59
CA SER A 12 3.31 12.50 -9.08
C SER A 12 4.20 11.94 -7.96
N LYS A 13 5.21 11.15 -8.35
CA LYS A 13 6.17 10.58 -7.39
C LYS A 13 6.86 11.64 -6.53
N LYS A 14 7.16 12.80 -7.11
CA LYS A 14 7.73 13.95 -6.39
C LYS A 14 6.78 14.48 -5.31
N LYS A 15 5.50 14.69 -5.66
CA LYS A 15 4.47 15.14 -4.69
C LYS A 15 4.33 14.12 -3.57
N PHE A 16 4.28 12.83 -3.91
CA PHE A 16 4.23 11.76 -2.91
C PHE A 16 5.44 11.76 -1.98
N SER A 17 6.66 11.84 -2.53
CA SER A 17 7.90 11.90 -1.75
C SER A 17 7.88 13.09 -0.77
N SER A 18 7.44 14.28 -1.21
CA SER A 18 7.29 15.45 -0.33
C SER A 18 6.21 15.27 0.74
N MET A 19 5.18 14.47 0.48
CA MET A 19 4.15 14.18 1.49
C MET A 19 4.69 13.25 2.58
N ILE A 20 5.54 12.28 2.22
CA ILE A 20 6.05 11.29 3.15
C ILE A 20 7.41 11.66 3.79
N SER A 21 8.11 12.68 3.29
CA SER A 21 9.50 13.00 3.68
C SER A 21 9.70 13.41 5.14
N LYS A 22 8.62 13.72 5.86
CA LYS A 22 8.64 14.13 7.27
C LYS A 22 8.38 12.98 8.24
N PHE A 23 8.11 11.78 7.73
CA PHE A 23 7.77 10.61 8.53
C PHE A 23 8.91 9.60 8.47
N ASP A 24 9.17 8.99 9.62
CA ASP A 24 10.07 7.85 9.73
C ASP A 24 9.27 6.54 9.77
N ILE A 25 9.98 5.41 9.74
CA ILE A 25 9.37 4.08 9.77
C ILE A 25 8.47 3.88 11.02
N GLU A 26 8.80 4.55 12.12
CA GLU A 26 8.07 4.48 13.40
C GLU A 26 6.72 5.21 13.33
N ASP A 27 6.59 6.20 12.44
CA ASP A 27 5.36 6.95 12.20
C ASP A 27 4.37 6.19 11.31
N ILE A 28 4.78 5.03 10.77
CA ILE A 28 3.93 4.18 9.94
C ILE A 28 3.31 3.08 10.79
N GLU A 29 1.98 3.05 10.82
CA GLU A 29 1.20 2.08 11.55
C GLU A 29 0.45 1.16 10.59
N VAL A 30 0.58 -0.15 10.79
CA VAL A 30 -0.15 -1.13 9.99
C VAL A 30 -1.42 -1.49 10.75
N THR A 31 -2.57 -1.17 10.18
CA THR A 31 -3.85 -1.49 10.82
C THR A 31 -4.08 -3.00 10.79
N ASP A 32 -4.79 -3.53 11.80
CA ASP A 32 -5.17 -4.95 11.83
C ASP A 32 -5.96 -5.36 10.58
N HIS A 33 -6.75 -4.43 10.04
CA HIS A 33 -7.51 -4.63 8.80
C HIS A 33 -6.60 -4.87 7.59
N ALA A 34 -5.43 -4.25 7.54
CA ALA A 34 -4.50 -4.40 6.42
C ALA A 34 -3.91 -5.82 6.32
N LEU A 35 -3.74 -6.49 7.46
CA LEU A 35 -3.20 -7.86 7.51
C LEU A 35 -4.30 -8.92 7.56
N PHE A 36 -5.55 -8.55 7.88
CA PHE A 36 -6.68 -9.47 7.98
C PHE A 36 -6.89 -10.30 6.70
N ARG A 37 -6.69 -9.68 5.53
CA ARG A 37 -6.88 -10.33 4.23
C ARG A 37 -5.71 -11.22 3.79
N LEU A 38 -4.62 -11.26 4.56
CA LEU A 38 -3.44 -12.06 4.24
C LEU A 38 -3.48 -13.41 4.97
N ASN A 39 -3.27 -14.49 4.22
CA ASN A 39 -3.02 -15.81 4.79
C ASN A 39 -1.63 -15.87 5.48
N GLU A 40 -1.39 -16.86 6.32
CA GLU A 40 -0.13 -16.95 7.09
C GLU A 40 1.13 -16.94 6.22
N LYS A 41 1.10 -17.59 5.06
CA LYS A 41 2.21 -17.60 4.11
C LYS A 41 2.47 -16.20 3.54
N GLN A 42 1.42 -15.46 3.21
CA GLN A 42 1.51 -14.07 2.77
C GLN A 42 2.00 -13.16 3.90
N ARG A 43 1.58 -13.36 5.15
CA ARG A 43 2.07 -12.57 6.30
C ARG A 43 3.57 -12.76 6.57
N LYS A 44 4.13 -13.92 6.24
CA LYS A 44 5.58 -14.17 6.32
C LYS A 44 6.37 -13.39 5.26
N VAL A 45 5.78 -13.14 4.10
CA VAL A 45 6.42 -12.41 2.98
C VAL A 45 6.11 -10.91 3.03
N TYR A 46 4.94 -10.55 3.52
CA TYR A 46 4.41 -9.18 3.60
C TYR A 46 4.12 -8.84 5.06
N SER A 47 5.15 -8.91 5.90
CA SER A 47 5.04 -8.47 7.29
C SER A 47 4.79 -6.97 7.35
N GLY A 48 4.22 -6.49 8.47
CA GLY A 48 4.01 -5.07 8.68
C GLY A 48 5.28 -4.25 8.44
N ASP A 49 6.42 -4.72 8.95
CA ASP A 49 7.72 -4.05 8.79
C ASP A 49 8.16 -3.93 7.32
N ILE A 50 7.90 -4.97 6.50
CA ILE A 50 8.20 -4.92 5.06
C ILE A 50 7.34 -3.85 4.40
N LEU A 51 6.03 -3.79 4.72
CA LEU A 51 5.13 -2.80 4.15
C LEU A 51 5.55 -1.36 4.53
N LYS A 52 5.98 -1.14 5.78
CA LYS A 52 6.52 0.15 6.23
C LYS A 52 7.76 0.56 5.43
N LYS A 53 8.73 -0.36 5.29
CA LYS A 53 9.94 -0.12 4.49
C LYS A 53 9.61 0.17 3.03
N MET A 54 8.63 -0.50 2.44
CA MET A 54 8.21 -0.23 1.07
C MET A 54 7.67 1.20 0.88
N ILE A 55 7.01 1.78 1.88
CA ILE A 55 6.50 3.15 1.79
C ILE A 55 7.64 4.17 1.78
N ILE A 56 8.65 3.99 2.64
CA ILE A 56 9.76 4.93 2.81
C ILE A 56 10.86 4.74 1.76
N GLU A 57 11.28 3.49 1.53
CA GLU A 57 12.52 3.17 0.82
C GLU A 57 12.31 2.87 -0.66
N LYS A 58 11.11 2.41 -1.06
CA LYS A 58 10.86 2.01 -2.45
C LYS A 58 10.17 3.09 -3.26
N GLU A 59 10.57 3.18 -4.52
CA GLU A 59 9.92 4.06 -5.47
C GLU A 59 8.61 3.43 -5.98
N PRO A 60 7.46 4.11 -5.84
CA PRO A 60 6.21 3.63 -6.39
C PRO A 60 6.18 3.75 -7.92
N ILE A 61 5.44 2.85 -8.55
CA ILE A 61 5.14 2.90 -9.99
C ILE A 61 4.10 4.01 -10.23
N GLU A 62 3.03 3.98 -9.43
CA GLU A 62 1.86 4.81 -9.60
C GLU A 62 1.27 5.15 -8.24
N ILE A 63 0.84 6.40 -8.05
CA ILE A 63 0.14 6.86 -6.86
C ILE A 63 -1.15 7.52 -7.31
N CYS A 64 -2.26 7.14 -6.70
CA CYS A 64 -3.59 7.65 -6.98
C CYS A 64 -4.27 8.08 -5.67
N LYS A 65 -4.89 9.25 -5.66
CA LYS A 65 -5.77 9.69 -4.58
C LYS A 65 -7.19 9.20 -4.85
N GLN A 66 -7.81 8.60 -3.84
CA GLN A 66 -9.22 8.19 -3.86
C GLN A 66 -10.10 9.27 -3.21
N MET A 67 -11.42 9.23 -3.49
CA MET A 67 -12.38 10.21 -2.95
C MET A 67 -12.40 10.30 -1.42
N ASN A 68 -12.03 9.21 -0.73
CA ASN A 68 -11.97 9.12 0.73
C ASN A 68 -10.62 9.57 1.32
N ASP A 69 -9.86 10.37 0.56
CA ASP A 69 -8.51 10.85 0.88
C ASP A 69 -7.43 9.77 1.08
N ASN A 70 -7.75 8.50 0.81
CA ASN A 70 -6.75 7.45 0.80
C ASN A 70 -5.86 7.54 -0.44
N LEU A 71 -4.58 7.20 -0.26
CA LEU A 71 -3.65 7.04 -1.36
C LEU A 71 -3.52 5.57 -1.71
N ALA A 72 -3.86 5.23 -2.94
CA ALA A 72 -3.54 3.96 -3.56
C ALA A 72 -2.15 4.05 -4.19
N ILE A 73 -1.20 3.29 -3.66
CA ILE A 73 0.18 3.27 -4.12
C ILE A 73 0.48 1.90 -4.71
N ILE A 74 0.97 1.88 -5.95
CA ILE A 74 1.30 0.66 -6.66
C ILE A 74 2.83 0.50 -6.69
N TYR A 75 3.33 -0.65 -6.25
CA TYR A 75 4.75 -1.01 -6.30
C TYR A 75 4.99 -2.24 -7.14
N PHE A 76 6.20 -2.36 -7.67
CA PHE A 76 6.73 -3.65 -8.13
C PHE A 76 7.26 -4.41 -6.92
N PHE A 77 6.84 -5.66 -6.83
CA PHE A 77 7.33 -6.67 -5.90
C PHE A 77 7.84 -7.86 -6.72
N GLU A 78 8.69 -8.67 -6.10
CA GLU A 78 9.45 -9.78 -6.70
C GLU A 78 8.67 -10.55 -7.79
N ASN A 79 9.37 -10.97 -8.85
CA ASN A 79 8.81 -11.69 -10.01
C ASN A 79 7.73 -10.90 -10.79
N ASN A 80 7.94 -9.60 -11.03
CA ASN A 80 7.01 -8.72 -11.75
C ASN A 80 5.59 -8.68 -11.15
N ARG A 81 5.46 -8.97 -9.86
CA ARG A 81 4.19 -8.87 -9.16
C ARG A 81 3.92 -7.42 -8.82
N LYS A 82 2.73 -6.94 -9.13
CA LYS A 82 2.31 -5.61 -8.66
C LYS A 82 1.62 -5.76 -7.31
N ILE A 83 1.92 -4.87 -6.39
CA ILE A 83 1.16 -4.75 -5.14
C ILE A 83 0.52 -3.37 -5.09
N LYS A 84 -0.63 -3.27 -4.42
CA LYS A 84 -1.31 -2.02 -4.10
C LYS A 84 -1.37 -1.88 -2.59
N ILE A 85 -0.76 -0.84 -2.08
CA ILE A 85 -0.85 -0.43 -0.69
C ILE A 85 -1.79 0.77 -0.63
N LEU A 86 -2.83 0.67 0.19
CA LEU A 86 -3.70 1.79 0.48
C LEU A 86 -3.25 2.40 1.79
N ILE A 87 -2.87 3.66 1.75
CA ILE A 87 -2.47 4.40 2.94
C ILE A 87 -3.38 5.59 3.19
N ARG A 88 -3.48 5.97 4.45
CA ARG A 88 -4.05 7.24 4.88
C ARG A 88 -2.98 8.04 5.59
N ILE A 89 -2.71 9.25 5.10
CA ILE A 89 -1.74 10.15 5.70
C ILE A 89 -2.48 11.08 6.66
N SER A 90 -2.08 11.10 7.92
CA SER A 90 -2.54 12.06 8.92
C SER A 90 -1.45 13.11 9.20
N SER A 91 -1.67 14.03 10.13
CA SER A 91 -0.67 15.05 10.47
C SER A 91 0.62 14.43 11.02
N ASN A 92 0.51 13.34 11.78
CA ASN A 92 1.61 12.77 12.58
C ASN A 92 1.94 11.31 12.26
N LYS A 93 1.05 10.59 11.55
CA LYS A 93 1.24 9.19 11.21
C LYS A 93 0.78 8.85 9.80
N ILE A 94 1.34 7.79 9.24
CA ILE A 94 0.84 7.11 8.05
C ILE A 94 0.18 5.80 8.47
N TYR A 95 -1.08 5.60 8.10
CA TYR A 95 -1.78 4.35 8.37
C TYR A 95 -1.83 3.50 7.11
N ILE A 96 -1.33 2.27 7.17
CA ILE A 96 -1.56 1.27 6.13
C ILE A 96 -2.95 0.68 6.38
N VAL A 97 -3.90 1.06 5.53
CA VAL A 97 -5.33 0.72 5.66
C VAL A 97 -5.60 -0.66 5.07
N THR A 98 -5.03 -0.93 3.89
CA THR A 98 -5.20 -2.24 3.23
C THR A 98 -4.06 -2.52 2.25
N PHE A 99 -3.84 -3.79 1.98
CA PHE A 99 -2.84 -4.29 1.05
C PHE A 99 -3.49 -5.28 0.07
N TYR A 100 -3.10 -5.20 -1.20
CA TYR A 100 -3.56 -6.09 -2.26
C TYR A 100 -2.39 -6.51 -3.16
N ILE A 101 -2.44 -7.75 -3.66
CA ILE A 101 -1.55 -8.23 -4.73
C ILE A 101 -2.32 -8.14 -6.05
N LEU A 102 -1.85 -7.36 -7.02
CA LEU A 102 -2.58 -7.00 -8.24
C LEU A 102 -2.39 -7.99 -9.43
N ASN A 103 -1.63 -9.07 -9.27
CA ASN A 103 -1.50 -10.06 -10.35
C ASN A 103 -2.79 -10.86 -10.55
N ARG A 104 -3.10 -11.21 -11.81
CA ARG A 104 -4.31 -11.89 -12.31
C ARG A 104 -4.70 -13.23 -11.64
N GLU A 105 -3.90 -13.73 -10.70
CA GLU A 105 -4.10 -14.98 -9.97
C GLU A 105 -4.11 -14.69 -8.45
N GLN A 106 -5.13 -14.06 -7.90
CA GLN A 106 -5.14 -13.73 -6.46
C GLN A 106 -5.22 -14.95 -5.51
N GLU A 107 -5.30 -16.20 -5.99
CA GLU A 107 -5.33 -17.40 -5.10
C GLU A 107 -4.49 -18.63 -5.51
N GLU A 108 -4.37 -19.01 -6.79
CA GLU A 108 -4.00 -20.41 -7.11
C GLU A 108 -2.55 -20.86 -6.87
N LYS A 109 -1.60 -19.98 -6.51
CA LYS A 109 -0.16 -20.34 -6.44
C LYS A 109 0.56 -19.96 -5.15
N VAL A 110 -0.13 -19.97 -4.02
CA VAL A 110 0.54 -20.07 -2.70
C VAL A 110 0.55 -21.53 -2.19
N GLY A 111 0.12 -22.46 -3.04
CA GLY A 111 0.19 -23.91 -2.82
C GLY A 111 0.17 -24.70 -4.12
N LYS A 112 1.29 -24.70 -4.85
CA LYS A 112 1.79 -25.86 -5.60
C LYS A 112 3.30 -25.86 -5.49
#